data_AF-A0A9Q0DPA7-F1
#
_entry.id   AF-A0A9Q0DPA7-F1
#
_cell.length_a   1.000
_cell.length_b   1.000
_cell.length_c   1.000
_cell.angle_alpha   90.00
_cell.angle_beta   90.00
_cell.angle_gamma   90.00
#
_symmetry.space_group_name_H-M   'P 1'
#
loop_
_entity.id
_entity.type
_entity.pdbx_description
1 polymer ?
#
loop_
_entity_poly.entity_id
_entity_poly.type
_entity_poly.pdbx_seq_one_letter_code
_entity_poly.pdbx_strand_id
1 'polypeptide(L)'
;METESLEELNKLLAKVTYTSTVYHIHTGDLVNFLFEHHQAVFPIVIRQPTLPVLYDVGTDINDHVTVATKTFMRYKELKVLISSLRRYYKDMTLIVADDSFESEKITEDNVQQYIMPGGQGWFAGRNLAVSQVTTKYFLWVDDDFLFTDQTKIEALVEVMEAIPELDVVGGSVTGNQFYFSLPYEEGDELTGGCLHRKSNGKFNSIPNFPRCHMVNGVVNFFLARTDAVSRVRFDPKLKRVAHSEMFMDGLGTLMVASCGHVSIGHQPRSANADYAKFRHPAQSKMEYKKQLHFFKNHLKCILYG
;
A
#
# COMPACT_ATOMS: atom_id res chain seq x y z
N MET A 1 -37.98 -21.59 27.12
CA MET A 1 -38.52 -20.57 26.18
C MET A 1 -39.38 -21.35 25.21
N GLU A 2 -40.69 -21.12 25.21
CA GLU A 2 -41.64 -21.88 24.39
C GLU A 2 -42.50 -20.85 23.66
N THR A 3 -42.48 -20.89 22.33
CA THR A 3 -43.30 -20.04 21.46
C THR A 3 -43.63 -20.84 20.20
N GLU A 4 -44.89 -20.75 19.75
CA GLU A 4 -45.35 -21.35 18.49
C GLU A 4 -45.12 -20.41 17.29
N SER A 5 -44.60 -19.19 17.51
CA SER A 5 -44.32 -18.20 16.48
C SER A 5 -42.87 -18.25 16.03
N LEU A 6 -42.63 -18.58 14.76
CA LEU A 6 -41.31 -18.51 14.13
C LEU A 6 -40.68 -17.12 14.26
N GLU A 7 -41.50 -16.07 14.19
CA GLU A 7 -41.03 -14.69 14.30
C GLU A 7 -40.52 -14.37 15.72
N GLU A 8 -41.22 -14.87 16.75
CA GLU A 8 -40.78 -14.74 18.14
C GLU A 8 -39.55 -15.60 18.43
N LEU A 9 -39.49 -16.82 17.90
CA LEU A 9 -38.31 -17.67 18.00
C LEU A 9 -37.09 -16.98 17.39
N ASN A 10 -37.21 -16.40 16.20
CA ASN A 10 -36.13 -15.64 15.57
C ASN A 10 -35.72 -14.42 16.40
N LYS A 11 -36.67 -13.67 16.97
CA LYS A 11 -36.39 -12.54 17.88
C LYS A 11 -35.65 -12.96 19.15
N LEU A 12 -35.92 -14.15 19.66
CA LEU A 12 -35.25 -14.70 20.84
C LEU A 12 -33.85 -15.22 20.51
N LEU A 13 -33.70 -15.95 19.40
CA LEU A 13 -32.41 -16.44 18.92
C LEU A 13 -31.46 -15.28 18.56
N ALA A 14 -31.97 -14.16 18.06
CA ALA A 14 -31.20 -12.95 17.80
C ALA A 14 -30.54 -12.33 19.06
N LYS A 15 -30.98 -12.73 20.27
CA LYS A 15 -30.40 -12.27 21.54
C LYS A 15 -29.38 -13.24 22.13
N VAL A 16 -29.20 -14.42 21.54
CA VAL A 16 -28.24 -15.41 22.03
C VAL A 16 -26.82 -14.90 21.74
N THR A 17 -26.04 -14.72 22.79
CA THR A 17 -24.63 -14.34 22.70
C THR A 17 -23.74 -15.54 23.00
N TYR A 18 -22.76 -15.78 22.14
CA TYR A 18 -21.69 -16.73 22.41
C TYR A 18 -20.47 -15.97 22.97
N THR A 19 -19.82 -16.51 23.99
CA THR A 19 -18.55 -15.99 24.53
C THR A 19 -17.56 -17.15 24.59
N SER A 20 -16.42 -16.99 23.91
CA SER A 20 -15.39 -18.03 23.92
C SER A 20 -14.75 -18.16 25.30
N THR A 21 -14.46 -19.38 25.71
CA THR A 21 -13.73 -19.68 26.96
C THR A 21 -12.21 -19.71 26.75
N VAL A 22 -11.76 -19.66 25.49
CA VAL A 22 -10.34 -19.63 25.12
C VAL A 22 -10.04 -18.30 24.45
N TYR A 23 -9.11 -17.53 24.99
CA TYR A 23 -8.64 -16.31 24.33
C TYR A 23 -7.72 -16.67 23.15
N HIS A 24 -8.11 -16.25 21.96
CA HIS A 24 -7.27 -16.25 20.77
C HIS A 24 -7.75 -15.16 19.81
N ILE A 25 -6.82 -14.40 19.21
CA ILE A 25 -7.14 -13.20 18.42
C ILE A 25 -7.94 -13.50 17.13
N HIS A 26 -7.80 -14.71 16.61
CA HIS A 26 -8.56 -15.22 15.46
C HIS A 26 -8.83 -16.71 15.69
N THR A 27 -10.01 -17.07 16.16
CA THR A 27 -10.38 -18.48 16.37
C THR A 27 -11.73 -18.80 15.75
N GLY A 28 -11.99 -20.08 15.60
CA GLY A 28 -13.30 -20.60 15.24
C GLY A 28 -13.78 -21.53 16.34
N ASP A 29 -15.09 -21.62 16.49
CA ASP A 29 -15.71 -22.67 17.30
C ASP A 29 -16.90 -23.26 16.55
N LEU A 30 -17.29 -24.48 16.91
CA LEU A 30 -18.50 -25.12 16.44
C LEU A 30 -19.57 -24.99 17.52
N VAL A 31 -20.57 -24.15 17.25
CA VAL A 31 -21.73 -24.03 18.14
C VAL A 31 -22.67 -25.19 17.86
N ASN A 32 -22.97 -25.96 18.90
CA ASN A 32 -23.96 -27.02 18.88
C ASN A 32 -25.26 -26.49 19.51
N PHE A 33 -26.30 -26.32 18.70
CA PHE A 33 -27.64 -25.99 19.15
C PHE A 33 -28.48 -27.27 19.18
N LEU A 34 -28.93 -27.66 20.37
CA LEU A 34 -29.71 -28.87 20.61
C LEU A 34 -31.10 -28.47 21.10
N PHE A 35 -32.15 -28.94 20.42
CA PHE A 35 -33.53 -28.80 20.84
C PHE A 35 -34.28 -30.13 20.63
N GLU A 36 -34.67 -30.77 21.73
CA GLU A 36 -35.21 -32.13 21.75
C GLU A 36 -34.34 -33.12 20.93
N HIS A 37 -34.85 -33.61 19.81
CA HIS A 37 -34.19 -34.58 18.92
C HIS A 37 -33.45 -33.90 17.76
N HIS A 38 -33.49 -32.57 17.68
CA HIS A 38 -32.91 -31.80 16.59
C HIS A 38 -31.58 -31.20 17.02
N GLN A 39 -30.59 -31.28 16.12
CA GLN A 39 -29.28 -30.68 16.29
C GLN A 39 -28.97 -29.80 15.07
N ALA A 40 -28.53 -28.58 15.35
CA ALA A 40 -27.88 -27.72 14.37
C ALA A 40 -26.44 -27.46 14.82
N VAL A 41 -25.49 -27.66 13.91
CA VAL A 41 -24.07 -27.36 14.15
C VAL A 41 -23.62 -26.35 13.12
N PHE A 42 -23.06 -25.25 13.58
CA PHE A 42 -22.57 -24.21 12.67
C PHE A 42 -21.26 -23.61 13.20
N PRO A 43 -20.31 -23.28 12.30
CA PRO A 43 -19.10 -22.60 12.68
C PRO A 43 -19.38 -21.14 13.01
N ILE A 44 -18.72 -20.64 14.04
CA ILE A 44 -18.63 -19.21 14.32
C ILE A 44 -17.16 -18.79 14.21
N VAL A 45 -16.93 -17.58 13.70
CA VAL A 45 -15.60 -16.99 13.66
C VAL A 45 -15.52 -15.94 14.75
N ILE A 46 -14.64 -16.15 15.72
CA ILE A 46 -14.39 -15.24 16.83
C ILE A 46 -13.17 -14.42 16.46
N ARG A 47 -13.38 -13.13 16.25
CA ARG A 47 -12.33 -12.17 15.92
C ARG A 47 -12.29 -11.09 16.96
N GLN A 48 -11.10 -10.77 17.45
CA GLN A 48 -10.91 -9.55 18.23
C GLN A 48 -11.18 -8.35 17.31
N PRO A 49 -12.12 -7.44 17.67
CA PRO A 49 -12.31 -6.22 16.90
C PRO A 49 -11.03 -5.39 16.88
N THR A 50 -10.72 -4.79 15.73
CA THR A 50 -9.60 -3.86 15.61
C THR A 50 -9.99 -2.49 16.19
N LEU A 51 -9.04 -1.83 16.85
CA LEU A 51 -9.25 -0.43 17.24
C LEU A 51 -9.18 0.44 15.99
N PRO A 52 -10.19 1.29 15.72
CA PRO A 52 -10.17 2.16 14.57
C PRO A 52 -9.07 3.22 14.73
N VAL A 53 -8.35 3.48 13.64
CA VAL A 53 -7.44 4.63 13.56
C VAL A 53 -8.24 5.80 13.00
N LEU A 54 -8.52 6.78 13.86
CA LEU A 54 -9.26 7.99 13.50
C LEU A 54 -8.27 9.12 13.22
N TYR A 55 -8.60 9.94 12.23
CA TYR A 55 -7.84 11.13 11.87
C TYR A 55 -8.78 12.33 11.94
N ASP A 56 -8.32 13.42 12.55
CA ASP A 56 -8.97 14.71 12.44
C ASP A 56 -8.57 15.32 11.09
N VAL A 57 -9.33 14.95 10.06
CA VAL A 57 -9.15 15.48 8.73
C VAL A 57 -9.90 16.80 8.68
N GLY A 58 -9.13 17.90 8.64
CA GLY A 58 -9.67 19.25 8.53
C GLY A 58 -10.38 19.48 7.20
N THR A 59 -10.40 20.72 6.71
CA THR A 59 -11.01 21.02 5.40
C THR A 59 -9.98 21.22 4.30
N ASP A 60 -8.71 21.38 4.65
CA ASP A 60 -7.62 21.58 3.71
C ASP A 60 -7.02 20.23 3.28
N ILE A 61 -6.67 20.11 2.00
CA ILE A 61 -5.97 18.93 1.47
C ILE A 61 -4.66 18.65 2.20
N ASN A 62 -4.01 19.69 2.73
CA ASN A 62 -2.78 19.60 3.53
C ASN A 62 -2.98 18.84 4.86
N ASP A 63 -4.20 18.79 5.40
CA ASP A 63 -4.53 18.01 6.60
C ASP A 63 -4.74 16.52 6.29
N HIS A 64 -5.06 16.22 5.03
CA HIS A 64 -5.38 14.87 4.59
C HIS A 64 -4.16 14.11 4.07
N VAL A 65 -3.25 14.83 3.41
CA VAL A 65 -2.16 14.23 2.61
C VAL A 65 -0.82 14.84 2.96
N THR A 66 0.19 13.99 3.07
CA THR A 66 1.61 14.38 3.04
C THR A 66 2.26 13.78 1.80
N VAL A 67 3.05 14.56 1.07
CA VAL A 67 3.83 13.99 -0.05
C VAL A 67 5.10 13.37 0.52
N ALA A 68 5.42 12.15 0.10
CA ALA A 68 6.61 11.43 0.53
C ALA A 68 7.43 11.01 -0.69
N THR A 69 8.74 11.19 -0.60
CA THR A 69 9.69 10.78 -1.63
C THR A 69 10.98 10.26 -1.04
N LYS A 70 11.80 9.68 -1.90
CA LYS A 70 13.14 9.21 -1.57
C LYS A 70 14.10 9.62 -2.66
N THR A 71 15.24 10.17 -2.26
CA THR A 71 16.31 10.55 -3.20
C THR A 71 17.60 9.78 -2.97
N PHE A 72 18.46 9.78 -4.00
CA PHE A 72 19.83 9.23 -3.97
C PHE A 72 20.67 9.87 -5.06
N MET A 73 21.53 10.83 -4.70
CA MET A 73 22.44 11.51 -5.64
C MET A 73 21.71 12.20 -6.81
N ARG A 74 20.46 12.64 -6.59
CA ARG A 74 19.56 13.23 -7.61
C ARG A 74 18.95 14.56 -7.16
N TYR A 75 19.77 15.42 -6.53
CA TYR A 75 19.30 16.72 -6.03
C TYR A 75 18.78 17.65 -7.11
N LYS A 76 19.28 17.55 -8.35
CA LYS A 76 18.77 18.33 -9.48
C LYS A 76 17.32 17.98 -9.75
N GLU A 77 17.01 16.69 -9.86
CA GLU A 77 15.67 16.18 -10.09
C GLU A 77 14.76 16.50 -8.90
N LEU A 78 15.24 16.30 -7.67
CA LEU A 78 14.50 16.60 -6.45
C LEU A 78 14.12 18.09 -6.34
N LYS A 79 15.03 19.01 -6.68
CA LYS A 79 14.73 20.46 -6.69
C LYS A 79 13.64 20.82 -7.71
N VAL A 80 13.60 20.12 -8.85
CA VAL A 80 12.52 20.29 -9.83
C VAL A 80 11.20 19.72 -9.31
N LEU A 81 11.23 18.55 -8.64
CA LEU A 81 10.05 17.99 -7.96
C LEU A 81 9.50 19.00 -6.94
N ILE A 82 10.34 19.50 -6.03
CA ILE A 82 9.96 20.50 -5.01
C ILE A 82 9.35 21.75 -5.67
N SER A 83 10.03 22.31 -6.68
CA SER A 83 9.55 23.52 -7.37
C SER A 83 8.19 23.30 -8.02
N SER A 84 7.97 22.14 -8.65
CA SER A 84 6.69 21.79 -9.27
C SER A 84 5.60 21.56 -8.23
N LEU A 85 5.90 20.88 -7.11
CA LEU A 85 4.98 20.69 -6.00
C LEU A 85 4.51 22.06 -5.47
N ARG A 86 5.44 22.97 -5.18
CA ARG A 86 5.13 24.30 -4.64
C ARG A 86 4.27 25.16 -5.58
N ARG A 87 4.36 24.93 -6.89
CA ARG A 87 3.51 25.61 -7.89
C ARG A 87 2.03 25.24 -7.79
N TYR A 88 1.71 23.99 -7.45
CA TYR A 88 0.33 23.48 -7.41
C TYR A 88 -0.20 23.29 -5.98
N TYR A 89 0.70 23.03 -5.02
CA TYR A 89 0.42 22.73 -3.62
C TYR A 89 1.47 23.43 -2.74
N LYS A 90 1.29 24.74 -2.57
CA LYS A 90 2.28 25.63 -1.93
C LYS A 90 2.66 25.20 -0.51
N ASP A 91 1.67 24.86 0.31
CA ASP A 91 1.85 24.62 1.74
C ASP A 91 1.96 23.12 2.10
N MET A 92 1.89 22.24 1.10
CA MET A 92 1.93 20.80 1.26
C MET A 92 3.27 20.32 1.83
N THR A 93 3.20 19.55 2.91
CA THR A 93 4.39 18.94 3.50
C THR A 93 4.99 17.91 2.54
N LEU A 94 6.30 18.01 2.32
CA LEU A 94 7.09 17.02 1.58
C LEU A 94 8.11 16.39 2.53
N ILE A 95 8.04 15.08 2.68
CA ILE A 95 9.02 14.28 3.41
C ILE A 95 9.99 13.65 2.42
N VAL A 96 11.28 13.91 2.62
CA VAL A 96 12.37 13.38 1.78
C VAL A 96 13.22 12.43 2.61
N ALA A 97 13.18 11.14 2.30
CA ALA A 97 14.19 10.20 2.77
C ALA A 97 15.41 10.23 1.86
N ASP A 98 16.59 10.51 2.40
CA ASP A 98 17.79 10.76 1.62
C ASP A 98 18.90 9.79 2.03
N ASP A 99 19.21 8.82 1.16
CA ASP A 99 20.31 7.87 1.37
C ASP A 99 21.53 8.18 0.49
N SER A 100 21.71 9.43 0.07
CA SER A 100 22.89 9.88 -0.69
C SER A 100 24.17 9.72 0.15
N PHE A 101 25.30 9.42 -0.49
CA PHE A 101 26.59 9.33 0.22
C PHE A 101 27.06 10.69 0.73
N GLU A 102 26.90 11.72 -0.11
CA GLU A 102 27.12 13.11 0.23
C GLU A 102 25.77 13.80 0.12
N SER A 103 25.32 14.40 1.23
CA SER A 103 23.99 15.02 1.28
C SER A 103 24.04 16.53 1.09
N GLU A 104 23.16 17.03 0.22
CA GLU A 104 22.87 18.46 0.13
C GLU A 104 21.72 18.79 1.08
N LYS A 105 21.89 19.81 1.92
CA LYS A 105 20.84 20.29 2.80
C LYS A 105 19.76 21.01 1.99
N ILE A 106 18.51 20.61 2.19
CA ILE A 106 17.32 21.25 1.63
C ILE A 106 16.77 22.23 2.66
N THR A 107 16.48 23.46 2.26
CA THR A 107 16.07 24.57 3.16
C THR A 107 14.71 25.16 2.83
N GLU A 108 14.01 24.57 1.87
CA GLU A 108 12.70 24.98 1.39
C GLU A 108 11.61 24.76 2.44
N ASP A 109 10.69 25.72 2.55
CA ASP A 109 9.57 25.64 3.49
C ASP A 109 8.73 24.37 3.26
N ASN A 110 8.21 23.81 4.35
CA ASN A 110 7.40 22.58 4.37
C ASN A 110 8.10 21.37 3.74
N VAL A 111 9.45 21.36 3.71
CA VAL A 111 10.24 20.17 3.36
C VAL A 111 10.95 19.63 4.61
N GLN A 112 10.70 18.36 4.92
CA GLN A 112 11.37 17.64 5.99
C GLN A 112 12.33 16.61 5.38
N GLN A 113 13.63 16.87 5.49
CA GLN A 113 14.67 15.97 4.98
C GLN A 113 15.20 15.08 6.11
N TYR A 114 15.17 13.77 5.89
CA TYR A 114 15.71 12.77 6.81
C TYR A 114 16.87 12.04 6.15
N ILE A 115 18.09 12.29 6.64
CA ILE A 115 19.32 11.72 6.10
C ILE A 115 19.54 10.33 6.69
N MET A 116 19.81 9.37 5.81
CA MET A 116 20.09 7.97 6.11
C MET A 116 21.55 7.62 5.80
N PRO A 117 22.08 6.52 6.35
CA PRO A 117 23.35 5.98 5.87
C PRO A 117 23.32 5.77 4.36
N GLY A 118 24.46 5.99 3.68
CA GLY A 118 24.52 5.93 2.23
C GLY A 118 24.05 4.60 1.63
N GLY A 119 23.16 4.66 0.65
CA GLY A 119 22.81 3.56 -0.25
C GLY A 119 21.97 2.42 0.34
N GLN A 120 21.13 2.70 1.34
CA GLN A 120 20.20 1.73 1.94
C GLN A 120 19.16 1.16 0.95
N GLY A 121 18.85 1.90 -0.12
CA GLY A 121 17.95 1.45 -1.18
C GLY A 121 16.52 1.97 -1.04
N TRP A 122 15.65 1.53 -1.95
CA TRP A 122 14.32 2.10 -2.11
C TRP A 122 13.43 1.85 -0.90
N PHE A 123 13.31 0.59 -0.48
CA PHE A 123 12.32 0.18 0.53
C PHE A 123 12.69 0.68 1.94
N ALA A 124 13.97 0.75 2.28
CA ALA A 124 14.42 1.36 3.52
C ALA A 124 14.04 2.86 3.58
N GLY A 125 14.27 3.61 2.49
CA GLY A 125 13.88 5.01 2.42
C GLY A 125 12.37 5.22 2.41
N ARG A 126 11.59 4.34 1.76
CA ARG A 126 10.11 4.39 1.83
C ARG A 126 9.62 4.24 3.27
N ASN A 127 10.14 3.27 4.01
CA ASN A 127 9.79 3.10 5.42
C ASN A 127 10.13 4.32 6.25
N LEU A 128 11.31 4.91 6.07
CA LEU A 128 11.68 6.11 6.81
C LEU A 128 10.69 7.23 6.50
N ALA A 129 10.47 7.56 5.23
CA ALA A 129 9.55 8.63 4.86
C ALA A 129 8.13 8.41 5.42
N VAL A 130 7.57 7.21 5.24
CA VAL A 130 6.21 6.87 5.73
C VAL A 130 6.13 6.92 7.26
N SER A 131 7.19 6.52 7.97
CA SER A 131 7.20 6.58 9.45
C SER A 131 7.15 7.99 10.02
N GLN A 132 7.40 9.01 9.19
CA GLN A 132 7.34 10.43 9.57
C GLN A 132 6.03 11.09 9.12
N VAL A 133 5.16 10.38 8.39
CA VAL A 133 3.86 10.89 7.97
C VAL A 133 2.90 10.89 9.15
N THR A 134 2.22 12.01 9.37
CA THR A 134 1.19 12.18 10.41
C THR A 134 -0.23 12.28 9.86
N THR A 135 -0.39 12.54 8.56
CA THR A 135 -1.69 12.67 7.89
C THR A 135 -2.33 11.30 7.58
N LYS A 136 -3.66 11.28 7.38
CA LYS A 136 -4.43 10.07 7.06
C LYS A 136 -3.88 9.32 5.85
N TYR A 137 -3.48 10.08 4.83
CA TYR A 137 -2.88 9.56 3.62
C TYR A 137 -1.49 10.12 3.38
N PHE A 138 -0.71 9.41 2.59
CA PHE A 138 0.47 9.96 1.94
C PHE A 138 0.42 9.70 0.43
N LEU A 139 0.97 10.64 -0.33
CA LEU A 139 1.19 10.48 -1.76
C LEU A 139 2.67 10.12 -1.98
N TRP A 140 2.93 8.91 -2.45
CA TRP A 140 4.27 8.50 -2.85
C TRP A 140 4.59 9.02 -4.26
N VAL A 141 5.75 9.67 -4.39
CA VAL A 141 6.32 10.14 -5.67
C VAL A 141 7.80 9.81 -5.75
N ASP A 142 8.31 9.50 -6.94
CA ASP A 142 9.76 9.44 -7.17
C ASP A 142 10.33 10.87 -7.31
N ASP A 143 11.60 11.05 -6.92
CA ASP A 143 12.30 12.36 -6.93
C ASP A 143 12.47 12.99 -8.32
N ASP A 144 12.23 12.23 -9.40
CA ASP A 144 12.23 12.69 -10.80
C ASP A 144 10.83 12.89 -11.39
N PHE A 145 9.79 12.89 -10.56
CA PHE A 145 8.44 13.26 -10.98
C PHE A 145 8.25 14.77 -11.06
N LEU A 146 7.16 15.18 -11.72
CA LEU A 146 6.82 16.57 -11.98
C LEU A 146 5.31 16.78 -11.75
N PHE A 147 4.94 17.60 -10.78
CA PHE A 147 3.55 18.01 -10.59
C PHE A 147 3.07 18.87 -11.77
N THR A 148 1.88 18.58 -12.25
CA THR A 148 1.23 19.30 -13.36
C THR A 148 -0.20 19.69 -12.99
N ASP A 149 -0.87 20.40 -13.88
CA ASP A 149 -2.30 20.71 -13.79
C ASP A 149 -3.18 19.45 -13.72
N GLN A 150 -2.67 18.31 -14.20
CA GLN A 150 -3.34 17.00 -14.16
C GLN A 150 -3.07 16.19 -12.88
N THR A 151 -2.17 16.66 -12.01
CA THR A 151 -1.84 16.01 -10.74
C THR A 151 -2.81 16.47 -9.65
N LYS A 152 -4.06 16.01 -9.71
CA LYS A 152 -5.13 16.34 -8.74
C LYS A 152 -5.15 15.36 -7.56
N ILE A 153 -4.50 15.73 -6.46
CA ILE A 153 -4.46 14.91 -5.23
C ILE A 153 -5.87 14.72 -4.66
N GLU A 154 -6.70 15.75 -4.70
CA GLU A 154 -8.08 15.78 -4.20
C GLU A 154 -8.94 14.70 -4.87
N ALA A 155 -8.74 14.45 -6.17
CA ALA A 155 -9.48 13.42 -6.89
C ALA A 155 -9.08 12.00 -6.45
N LEU A 156 -7.84 11.78 -6.02
CA LEU A 156 -7.43 10.51 -5.41
C LEU A 156 -8.03 10.35 -4.00
N VAL A 157 -8.06 11.43 -3.21
CA VAL A 157 -8.69 11.44 -1.88
C VAL A 157 -10.18 11.15 -2.00
N GLU A 158 -10.88 11.74 -2.96
CA GLU A 158 -12.30 11.49 -3.22
C GLU A 158 -12.60 9.99 -3.42
N VAL A 159 -11.77 9.30 -4.21
CA VAL A 159 -11.88 7.84 -4.42
C VAL A 159 -11.65 7.07 -3.11
N MET A 160 -10.64 7.45 -2.34
CA MET A 160 -10.29 6.79 -1.07
C MET A 160 -11.35 6.98 0.00
N GLU A 161 -12.01 8.14 0.07
CA GLU A 161 -13.08 8.42 1.04
C GLU A 161 -14.41 7.78 0.62
N ALA A 162 -14.69 7.70 -0.69
CA ALA A 162 -15.89 7.04 -1.20
C ALA A 162 -15.89 5.51 -0.98
N ILE A 163 -14.71 4.90 -0.84
CA ILE A 163 -14.53 3.47 -0.63
C ILE A 163 -13.69 3.25 0.65
N PRO A 164 -14.32 3.21 1.84
CA PRO A 164 -13.61 3.16 3.13
C PRO A 164 -12.71 1.93 3.34
N GLU A 165 -12.89 0.86 2.57
CA GLU A 165 -12.04 -0.34 2.59
C GLU A 165 -10.78 -0.18 1.74
N LEU A 166 -10.71 0.84 0.86
CA LEU A 166 -9.57 1.07 -0.02
C LEU A 166 -8.36 1.60 0.77
N ASP A 167 -7.21 0.98 0.55
CA ASP A 167 -5.95 1.32 1.22
C ASP A 167 -4.96 2.05 0.30
N VAL A 168 -5.00 1.78 -1.00
CA VAL A 168 -4.09 2.37 -1.99
C VAL A 168 -4.80 2.66 -3.30
N VAL A 169 -4.60 3.86 -3.85
CA VAL A 169 -5.01 4.23 -5.20
C VAL A 169 -3.83 4.76 -6.02
N GLY A 170 -3.50 4.09 -7.11
CA GLY A 170 -2.44 4.51 -8.03
C GLY A 170 -2.95 5.39 -9.16
N GLY A 171 -2.17 6.41 -9.53
CA GLY A 171 -2.44 7.23 -10.70
C GLY A 171 -1.67 6.77 -11.94
N SER A 172 -1.59 7.65 -12.93
CA SER A 172 -0.75 7.47 -14.13
C SER A 172 0.52 8.33 -14.07
N VAL A 173 1.57 7.88 -14.73
CA VAL A 173 2.80 8.66 -14.95
C VAL A 173 2.90 8.95 -16.44
N THR A 174 2.86 10.22 -16.80
CA THR A 174 2.77 10.72 -18.19
C THR A 174 1.69 9.99 -19.00
N GLY A 175 0.52 9.76 -18.39
CA GLY A 175 -0.61 9.06 -18.99
C GLY A 175 -0.54 7.53 -19.01
N ASN A 176 0.58 6.93 -18.60
CA ASN A 176 0.73 5.48 -18.50
C ASN A 176 0.38 4.99 -17.10
N GLN A 177 -0.42 3.93 -16.99
CA GLN A 177 -0.71 3.28 -15.70
C GLN A 177 0.17 2.05 -15.51
N PHE A 178 0.69 1.86 -14.29
CA PHE A 178 1.61 0.76 -13.95
C PHE A 178 1.00 -0.18 -12.91
N TYR A 179 -0.23 -0.65 -13.17
CA TYR A 179 -0.91 -1.60 -12.30
C TYR A 179 -0.69 -3.06 -12.72
N PHE A 180 -0.92 -3.98 -11.79
CA PHE A 180 -0.77 -5.41 -12.01
C PHE A 180 -1.72 -6.23 -11.12
N SER A 181 -1.95 -7.48 -11.53
CA SER A 181 -2.56 -8.51 -10.66
C SER A 181 -1.52 -9.53 -10.20
N LEU A 182 -1.85 -10.20 -9.10
CA LEU A 182 -1.02 -11.19 -8.40
C LEU A 182 -1.82 -12.49 -8.15
N PRO A 183 -2.25 -13.26 -9.17
CA PRO A 183 -2.77 -14.59 -8.93
C PRO A 183 -1.78 -15.44 -8.14
N TYR A 184 -2.26 -16.00 -7.02
CA TYR A 184 -1.49 -16.86 -6.13
C TYR A 184 -2.00 -18.29 -6.25
N GLU A 185 -1.09 -19.21 -6.55
CA GLU A 185 -1.31 -20.64 -6.53
C GLU A 185 -0.69 -21.17 -5.24
N GLU A 186 -1.54 -21.55 -4.29
CA GLU A 186 -1.10 -22.14 -3.04
C GLU A 186 -0.37 -23.46 -3.31
N GLY A 187 0.75 -23.66 -2.61
CA GLY A 187 1.54 -24.88 -2.68
C GLY A 187 1.41 -25.70 -1.41
N ASP A 188 2.05 -26.88 -1.40
CA ASP A 188 2.20 -27.66 -0.17
C ASP A 188 3.28 -27.09 0.76
N GLU A 189 3.29 -27.57 2.01
CA GLU A 189 4.23 -27.14 3.06
C GLU A 189 5.72 -27.40 2.73
N LEU A 190 6.00 -28.28 1.78
CA LEU A 190 7.37 -28.68 1.43
C LEU A 190 7.93 -27.80 0.30
N THR A 191 7.09 -27.50 -0.69
CA THR A 191 7.51 -26.86 -1.93
C THR A 191 7.22 -25.37 -1.92
N GLY A 192 6.12 -24.93 -1.30
CA GLY A 192 5.66 -23.56 -1.34
C GLY A 192 4.85 -23.19 -2.60
N GLY A 193 4.18 -22.05 -2.53
CA GLY A 193 3.27 -21.56 -3.55
C GLY A 193 3.96 -20.79 -4.68
N CYS A 194 3.19 -20.42 -5.70
CA CYS A 194 3.63 -19.67 -6.87
C CYS A 194 2.83 -18.39 -7.05
N LEU A 195 3.50 -17.27 -7.31
CA LEU A 195 2.85 -15.98 -7.53
C LEU A 195 3.07 -15.49 -8.97
N HIS A 196 2.00 -15.11 -9.65
CA HIS A 196 2.05 -14.62 -11.02
C HIS A 196 1.86 -13.10 -11.04
N ARG A 197 2.92 -12.33 -11.30
CA ARG A 197 2.81 -10.88 -11.47
C ARG A 197 2.47 -10.53 -12.91
N LYS A 198 1.18 -10.35 -13.19
CA LYS A 198 0.64 -10.04 -14.53
C LYS A 198 0.46 -8.53 -14.71
N SER A 199 1.25 -7.95 -15.60
CA SER A 199 1.11 -6.55 -16.00
C SER A 199 -0.26 -6.30 -16.63
N ASN A 200 -0.84 -5.11 -16.42
CA ASN A 200 -2.17 -4.76 -16.93
C ASN A 200 -3.32 -5.65 -16.44
N GLY A 201 -3.09 -6.52 -15.45
CA GLY A 201 -4.13 -7.29 -14.78
C GLY A 201 -5.00 -6.38 -13.92
N LYS A 202 -6.32 -6.42 -14.16
CA LYS A 202 -7.34 -5.68 -13.41
C LYS A 202 -8.59 -6.50 -13.20
N PHE A 203 -9.38 -6.12 -12.21
CA PHE A 203 -10.65 -6.75 -11.87
C PHE A 203 -11.82 -5.81 -12.23
N ASN A 204 -12.86 -5.76 -11.40
CA ASN A 204 -14.01 -4.88 -11.59
C ASN A 204 -13.64 -3.40 -11.44
N SER A 205 -14.47 -2.54 -12.06
CA SER A 205 -14.41 -1.10 -11.82
C SER A 205 -14.89 -0.75 -10.40
N ILE A 206 -14.43 0.39 -9.89
CA ILE A 206 -14.93 0.94 -8.63
C ILE A 206 -16.32 1.56 -8.88
N PRO A 207 -17.33 1.29 -8.02
CA PRO A 207 -18.64 1.95 -8.11
C PRO A 207 -18.51 3.47 -8.19
N ASN A 208 -19.25 4.10 -9.09
CA ASN A 208 -19.23 5.56 -9.35
C ASN A 208 -17.90 6.14 -9.91
N PHE A 209 -16.83 5.35 -10.02
CA PHE A 209 -15.55 5.77 -10.60
C PHE A 209 -15.17 4.88 -11.79
N PRO A 210 -15.77 5.06 -12.98
CA PRO A 210 -15.58 4.16 -14.13
C PRO A 210 -14.15 4.16 -14.69
N ARG A 211 -13.35 5.19 -14.39
CA ARG A 211 -11.93 5.29 -14.76
C ARG A 211 -10.98 4.67 -13.72
N CYS A 212 -11.53 3.97 -12.74
CA CYS A 212 -10.80 3.31 -11.67
C CYS A 212 -11.15 1.82 -11.62
N HIS A 213 -10.14 0.98 -11.45
CA HIS A 213 -10.30 -0.48 -11.39
C HIS A 213 -9.58 -1.06 -10.17
N MET A 214 -10.18 -2.11 -9.62
CA MET A 214 -9.55 -2.95 -8.60
C MET A 214 -8.36 -3.70 -9.21
N VAL A 215 -7.24 -3.72 -8.49
CA VAL A 215 -5.96 -4.36 -8.90
C VAL A 215 -5.27 -4.96 -7.66
N ASN A 216 -4.16 -5.68 -7.82
CA ASN A 216 -3.38 -6.13 -6.66
C ASN A 216 -2.22 -5.19 -6.32
N GLY A 217 -1.75 -4.37 -7.25
CA GLY A 217 -0.70 -3.41 -6.97
C GLY A 217 -0.51 -2.37 -8.06
N VAL A 218 0.22 -1.31 -7.69
CA VAL A 218 0.57 -0.15 -8.52
C VAL A 218 2.04 0.20 -8.31
N VAL A 219 2.65 1.00 -9.19
CA VAL A 219 4.09 1.34 -9.09
C VAL A 219 4.29 2.85 -9.01
N ASN A 220 5.07 3.28 -8.00
CA ASN A 220 5.71 4.59 -7.79
C ASN A 220 4.86 5.87 -7.75
N PHE A 221 3.62 5.89 -8.27
CA PHE A 221 2.71 7.03 -8.09
C PHE A 221 1.38 6.56 -7.51
N PHE A 222 1.23 6.71 -6.20
CA PHE A 222 0.03 6.27 -5.50
C PHE A 222 -0.22 7.09 -4.24
N LEU A 223 -1.51 7.30 -3.94
CA LEU A 223 -1.99 7.75 -2.64
C LEU A 223 -2.30 6.51 -1.80
N ALA A 224 -1.88 6.49 -0.54
CA ALA A 224 -2.12 5.36 0.34
C ALA A 224 -2.47 5.79 1.75
N ARG A 225 -3.28 4.97 2.43
CA ARG A 225 -3.61 5.10 3.85
C ARG A 225 -2.38 4.80 4.69
N THR A 226 -1.99 5.75 5.52
CA THR A 226 -0.71 5.73 6.24
C THR A 226 -0.57 4.52 7.14
N ASP A 227 -1.60 4.21 7.95
CA ASP A 227 -1.57 3.10 8.89
C ASP A 227 -1.62 1.72 8.20
N ALA A 228 -2.35 1.60 7.07
CA ALA A 228 -2.41 0.36 6.30
C ALA A 228 -1.04 -0.01 5.72
N VAL A 229 -0.37 0.93 5.05
CA VAL A 229 0.97 0.68 4.51
C VAL A 229 2.01 0.52 5.63
N SER A 230 1.84 1.20 6.77
CA SER A 230 2.73 1.03 7.93
C SER A 230 2.67 -0.34 8.58
N ARG A 231 1.55 -1.07 8.43
CA ARG A 231 1.40 -2.46 8.88
C ARG A 231 2.11 -3.46 7.95
N VAL A 232 2.00 -3.26 6.64
CA VAL A 232 2.63 -4.14 5.63
C VAL A 232 4.13 -3.86 5.47
N ARG A 233 4.49 -2.57 5.43
CA ARG A 233 5.86 -2.03 5.29
C ARG A 233 6.53 -2.39 3.96
N PHE A 234 7.70 -1.81 3.76
CA PHE A 234 8.57 -2.07 2.62
C PHE A 234 9.80 -2.86 3.09
N ASP A 235 9.97 -4.13 2.69
CA ASP A 235 11.10 -4.94 3.18
C ASP A 235 12.49 -4.37 2.81
N PRO A 236 13.27 -3.85 3.78
CA PRO A 236 14.55 -3.21 3.49
C PRO A 236 15.63 -4.20 2.98
N LYS A 237 15.44 -5.51 3.18
CA LYS A 237 16.37 -6.54 2.66
C LYS A 237 16.45 -6.52 1.14
N LEU A 238 15.40 -6.06 0.47
CA LEU A 238 15.36 -5.97 -0.99
C LEU A 238 16.16 -4.78 -1.55
N LYS A 239 16.72 -3.88 -0.74
CA LYS A 239 17.59 -2.77 -1.18
C LYS A 239 17.04 -2.03 -2.42
N ARG A 240 17.62 -2.25 -3.61
CA ARG A 240 17.28 -1.60 -4.90
C ARG A 240 16.62 -2.58 -5.90
N VAL A 241 16.04 -3.67 -5.42
CA VAL A 241 15.50 -4.74 -6.28
C VAL A 241 13.99 -4.96 -6.11
N ALA A 242 13.30 -3.92 -5.64
CA ALA A 242 11.92 -4.00 -5.23
C ALA A 242 11.00 -3.00 -5.94
N HIS A 243 9.84 -3.44 -6.39
CA HIS A 243 8.75 -2.60 -6.89
C HIS A 243 7.40 -3.14 -6.43
N SER A 244 7.17 -4.45 -6.56
CA SER A 244 5.88 -5.10 -6.35
C SER A 244 5.75 -5.75 -4.98
N GLU A 245 6.84 -5.88 -4.23
CA GLU A 245 6.95 -6.81 -3.10
C GLU A 245 6.15 -6.34 -1.89
N MET A 246 6.00 -5.02 -1.67
CA MET A 246 5.07 -4.52 -0.64
C MET A 246 3.63 -4.98 -0.92
N PHE A 247 3.20 -5.02 -2.18
CA PHE A 247 1.88 -5.52 -2.55
C PHE A 247 1.77 -7.05 -2.50
N MET A 248 2.89 -7.77 -2.69
CA MET A 248 2.93 -9.21 -2.47
C MET A 248 2.77 -9.53 -0.98
N ASP A 249 3.47 -8.81 -0.12
CA ASP A 249 3.38 -8.95 1.34
C ASP A 249 2.01 -8.45 1.86
N GLY A 250 1.40 -7.50 1.16
CA GLY A 250 0.06 -6.96 1.44
C GLY A 250 -1.09 -7.76 0.82
N LEU A 251 -0.83 -8.88 0.15
CA LEU A 251 -1.89 -9.68 -0.47
C LEU A 251 -2.83 -10.23 0.63
N GLY A 252 -4.14 -10.02 0.46
CA GLY A 252 -5.14 -10.38 1.46
C GLY A 252 -5.29 -9.40 2.63
N THR A 253 -4.50 -8.31 2.66
CA THR A 253 -4.62 -7.25 3.68
C THR A 253 -4.81 -5.85 3.10
N LEU A 254 -4.21 -5.55 1.95
CA LEU A 254 -4.39 -4.27 1.25
C LEU A 254 -5.44 -4.38 0.16
N MET A 255 -6.37 -3.43 0.15
CA MET A 255 -7.26 -3.22 -0.98
C MET A 255 -6.70 -2.12 -1.89
N VAL A 256 -6.49 -2.44 -3.17
CA VAL A 256 -5.76 -1.57 -4.10
C VAL A 256 -6.56 -1.28 -5.37
N ALA A 257 -6.45 -0.04 -5.84
CA ALA A 257 -7.04 0.42 -7.07
C ALA A 257 -6.05 1.18 -7.95
N SER A 258 -6.36 1.30 -9.23
CA SER A 258 -5.69 2.22 -10.14
C SER A 258 -6.68 3.07 -10.92
N CYS A 259 -6.43 4.37 -10.97
CA CYS A 259 -7.25 5.39 -11.57
C CYS A 259 -6.48 6.11 -12.68
N GLY A 260 -6.98 6.06 -13.92
CA GLY A 260 -6.28 6.64 -15.08
C GLY A 260 -6.45 8.16 -15.23
N HIS A 261 -7.21 8.80 -14.34
CA HIS A 261 -7.64 10.19 -14.50
C HIS A 261 -6.77 11.22 -13.78
N VAL A 262 -5.91 10.78 -12.87
CA VAL A 262 -4.89 11.62 -12.24
C VAL A 262 -3.54 11.21 -12.82
N SER A 263 -2.76 12.20 -13.25
CA SER A 263 -1.48 11.96 -13.90
C SER A 263 -0.40 12.85 -13.30
N ILE A 264 0.77 12.28 -13.07
CA ILE A 264 1.99 13.00 -12.72
C ILE A 264 2.95 13.01 -13.91
N GLY A 265 3.67 14.11 -14.11
CA GLY A 265 4.73 14.18 -15.10
C GLY A 265 5.98 13.42 -14.66
N HIS A 266 6.88 13.18 -15.62
CA HIS A 266 8.19 12.59 -15.38
C HIS A 266 9.25 13.44 -16.06
N GLN A 267 10.32 13.76 -15.34
CA GLN A 267 11.42 14.55 -15.88
C GLN A 267 12.20 13.75 -16.94
N PRO A 268 12.75 14.40 -17.99
CA PRO A 268 13.63 13.72 -18.92
C PRO A 268 14.84 13.12 -18.20
N ARG A 269 15.33 11.97 -18.67
CA ARG A 269 16.49 11.32 -18.04
C ARG A 269 17.74 12.17 -18.19
N SER A 270 18.33 12.59 -17.07
CA SER A 270 19.69 13.15 -17.02
C SER A 270 20.73 12.05 -17.07
N ALA A 271 21.82 12.25 -17.80
CA ALA A 271 23.00 11.41 -17.67
C ALA A 271 23.73 11.78 -16.36
N ASN A 272 23.64 10.91 -15.35
CA ASN A 272 24.46 10.98 -14.14
C ASN A 272 25.29 9.68 -14.05
N ALA A 273 26.58 9.80 -14.39
CA ALA A 273 27.48 8.66 -14.51
C ALA A 273 27.71 7.93 -13.17
N ASP A 274 27.72 8.67 -12.06
CA ASP A 274 27.92 8.08 -10.73
C ASP A 274 26.67 7.37 -10.25
N TYR A 275 25.49 7.96 -10.45
CA TYR A 275 24.21 7.32 -10.17
C TYR A 275 24.00 6.06 -11.03
N ALA A 276 24.42 6.08 -12.30
CA ALA A 276 24.24 4.96 -13.24
C ALA A 276 24.85 3.64 -12.72
N LYS A 277 25.95 3.72 -11.96
CA LYS A 277 26.61 2.56 -11.32
C LYS A 277 25.69 1.82 -10.34
N PHE A 278 24.69 2.51 -9.78
CA PHE A 278 23.77 1.96 -8.78
C PHE A 278 22.38 1.61 -9.33
N ARG A 279 22.06 2.02 -10.57
CA ARG A 279 20.75 1.83 -11.18
C ARG A 279 20.45 0.36 -11.49
N HIS A 280 21.46 -0.37 -11.93
CA HIS A 280 21.32 -1.77 -12.32
C HIS A 280 21.91 -2.70 -11.25
N PRO A 281 21.08 -3.45 -10.52
CA PRO A 281 21.56 -4.38 -9.51
C PRO A 281 22.29 -5.56 -10.17
N ALA A 282 23.37 -6.03 -9.54
CA ALA A 282 24.06 -7.25 -9.94
C ALA A 282 23.13 -8.49 -9.85
N GLN A 283 23.37 -9.50 -10.68
CA GLN A 283 22.59 -10.74 -10.73
C GLN A 283 22.50 -11.45 -9.37
N SER A 284 23.56 -11.41 -8.56
CA SER A 284 23.57 -11.99 -7.20
C SER A 284 22.46 -11.42 -6.30
N LYS A 285 22.07 -10.16 -6.50
CA LYS A 285 20.94 -9.53 -5.77
C LYS A 285 19.59 -10.11 -6.20
N MET A 286 19.46 -10.57 -7.45
CA MET A 286 18.26 -11.25 -7.93
C MET A 286 18.11 -12.64 -7.30
N GLU A 287 19.22 -13.38 -7.18
CA GLU A 287 19.19 -14.69 -6.53
C GLU A 287 18.88 -14.58 -5.03
N TYR A 288 19.48 -13.60 -4.34
CA TYR A 288 19.12 -13.30 -2.95
C TYR A 288 17.64 -12.97 -2.79
N LYS A 289 17.08 -12.15 -3.71
CA LYS A 289 15.65 -11.81 -3.71
C LYS A 289 14.76 -13.06 -3.82
N LYS A 290 15.09 -14.01 -4.69
CA LYS A 290 14.34 -15.28 -4.81
C LYS A 290 14.38 -16.07 -3.50
N GLN A 291 15.55 -16.20 -2.89
CA GLN A 291 15.70 -16.87 -1.59
C GLN A 291 14.88 -16.18 -0.50
N LEU A 292 14.90 -14.85 -0.47
CA LEU A 292 14.10 -14.08 0.48
C LEU A 292 12.60 -14.37 0.31
N HIS A 293 12.09 -14.42 -0.92
CA HIS A 293 10.68 -14.75 -1.17
C HIS A 293 10.31 -16.16 -0.71
N PHE A 294 11.19 -17.14 -0.89
CA PHE A 294 10.97 -18.48 -0.38
C PHE A 294 10.88 -18.49 1.15
N PHE A 295 11.87 -17.94 1.86
CA PHE A 295 11.87 -18.00 3.32
C PHE A 295 10.83 -17.10 3.99
N LYS A 296 10.50 -15.96 3.36
CA LYS A 296 9.57 -14.99 3.93
C LYS A 296 8.11 -15.34 3.64
N ASN A 297 7.82 -15.68 2.38
CA ASN A 297 6.44 -15.83 1.87
C ASN A 297 6.13 -17.27 1.47
N HIS A 298 7.06 -18.22 1.70
CA HIS A 298 6.95 -19.60 1.26
C HIS A 298 6.64 -19.73 -0.24
N LEU A 299 7.26 -18.85 -1.05
CA LEU A 299 7.09 -18.82 -2.50
C LEU A 299 8.22 -19.57 -3.21
N LYS A 300 7.86 -20.64 -3.92
CA LYS A 300 8.78 -21.40 -4.78
C LYS A 300 9.05 -20.70 -6.09
N CYS A 301 8.08 -19.93 -6.59
CA CYS A 301 8.21 -19.21 -7.84
C CYS A 301 7.49 -17.86 -7.83
N ILE A 302 8.08 -16.92 -8.56
CA ILE A 302 7.43 -15.68 -8.97
C ILE A 302 7.59 -15.56 -10.47
N LEU A 303 6.46 -15.60 -11.17
CA LEU A 303 6.40 -15.56 -12.63
C LEU A 303 5.98 -14.15 -13.05
N TYR A 304 6.76 -13.53 -13.93
CA TYR A 304 6.52 -12.18 -14.41
C TYR A 304 5.95 -12.24 -15.84
N GLY A 305 4.84 -11.55 -16.07
CA GLY A 305 4.17 -11.46 -17.37
C GLY A 305 3.46 -10.12 -17.59
#